data_AF-A0A1M5RW58-F1
#
_entry.id   AF-A0A1M5RW58-F1
#
_cell.length_a   1.000
_cell.length_b   1.000
_cell.length_c   1.000
_cell.angle_alpha   90.00
_cell.angle_beta   90.00
_cell.angle_gamma   90.00
#
_symmetry.space_group_name_H-M   'P 1'
#
loop_
_entity.id
_entity.type
_entity.pdbx_description
1 polymer ?
#
loop_
_entity_poly.entity_id
_entity_poly.type
_entity_poly.pdbx_seq_one_letter_code
_entity_poly.pdbx_strand_id
1 'polypeptide(L)'
;MTQVNESERMLRDALTKARMLLEDVGETNWSARLREAAEKSPIDLTAIRSWFGGMGSFNDVLIARVNGHRIEPLDEKTKNDLLNKLRRQIYELSAT
;
A
#
# COMPACT_ATOMS: atom_id res chain seq x y z
N MET A 1 -23.29 -8.54 10.92
CA MET A 1 -22.79 -8.63 9.53
C MET A 1 -22.38 -7.28 8.92
N THR A 2 -22.62 -6.14 9.57
CA THR A 2 -22.33 -4.79 9.03
C THR A 2 -20.86 -4.36 9.18
N GLN A 3 -20.17 -4.74 10.27
CA GLN A 3 -18.79 -4.28 10.52
C GLN A 3 -17.73 -4.95 9.62
N VAL A 4 -17.87 -6.24 9.32
CA VAL A 4 -16.93 -6.96 8.42
C VAL A 4 -16.90 -6.32 7.03
N ASN A 5 -18.07 -5.92 6.51
CA ASN A 5 -18.18 -5.25 5.21
C ASN A 5 -17.57 -3.83 5.22
N GLU A 6 -17.51 -3.17 6.38
CA GLU A 6 -16.91 -1.84 6.51
C GLU A 6 -15.39 -1.89 6.59
N SER A 7 -14.82 -2.78 7.41
CA SER A 7 -13.37 -2.97 7.48
C SER A 7 -12.79 -3.42 6.14
N GLU A 8 -13.47 -4.34 5.44
CA GLU A 8 -13.05 -4.78 4.11
C GLU A 8 -13.09 -3.61 3.10
N ARG A 9 -14.16 -2.81 3.10
CA ARG A 9 -14.26 -1.62 2.24
C ARG A 9 -13.15 -0.61 2.53
N MET A 10 -12.86 -0.34 3.80
CA MET A 10 -11.77 0.55 4.20
C MET A 10 -10.40 0.00 3.78
N LEU A 11 -10.20 -1.32 3.87
CA LEU A 11 -8.98 -1.96 3.42
C LEU A 11 -8.80 -1.82 1.91
N ARG A 12 -9.85 -2.06 1.11
CA ARG A 12 -9.81 -1.84 -0.36
C ARG A 12 -9.46 -0.40 -0.71
N ASP A 13 -10.05 0.57 -0.01
CA ASP A 13 -9.78 1.98 -0.22
C ASP A 13 -8.31 2.33 0.11
N ALA A 14 -7.77 1.83 1.23
CA ALA A 14 -6.37 2.03 1.59
C ALA A 14 -5.40 1.39 0.59
N LEU A 15 -5.67 0.15 0.16
CA LEU A 15 -4.89 -0.53 -0.88
C LEU A 15 -4.92 0.24 -2.21
N THR A 16 -6.09 0.74 -2.60
CA THR A 16 -6.28 1.51 -3.84
C THR A 16 -5.52 2.83 -3.80
N LYS A 17 -5.59 3.56 -2.68
CA LYS A 17 -4.85 4.82 -2.49
C LYS A 17 -3.34 4.60 -2.50
N ALA A 18 -2.86 3.54 -1.86
CA ALA A 18 -1.44 3.17 -1.88
C ALA A 18 -0.99 2.81 -3.30
N ARG A 19 -1.78 2.02 -4.03
CA ARG A 19 -1.53 1.70 -5.44
C ARG A 19 -1.39 2.98 -6.27
N MET A 20 -2.37 3.88 -6.19
CA MET A 20 -2.37 5.12 -6.97
C MET A 20 -1.16 6.01 -6.66
N LEU A 21 -0.76 6.10 -5.39
CA LEU A 21 0.43 6.83 -4.98
C LEU A 21 1.71 6.26 -5.61
N LEU A 22 1.82 4.93 -5.69
CA LEU A 22 2.97 4.24 -6.30
C LEU A 22 2.97 4.36 -7.84
N GLU A 23 1.81 4.22 -8.48
CA GLU A 23 1.67 4.40 -9.94
C GLU A 23 2.05 5.82 -10.39
N ASP A 24 1.66 6.83 -9.61
CA ASP A 24 1.98 8.25 -9.84
C ASP A 24 3.49 8.48 -9.95
N VAL A 25 4.25 7.85 -9.05
CA VAL A 25 5.73 7.93 -9.04
C VAL A 25 6.41 6.89 -9.93
N GLY A 26 5.64 6.08 -10.66
CA GLY A 26 6.16 5.06 -11.59
C GLY A 26 6.69 3.79 -10.92
N GLU A 27 6.39 3.54 -9.65
CA GLU A 27 6.67 2.26 -9.01
C GLU A 27 5.64 1.22 -9.52
N THR A 28 6.12 0.17 -10.18
CA THR A 28 5.25 -0.80 -10.87
C THR A 28 5.10 -2.13 -10.15
N ASN A 29 6.04 -2.52 -9.28
CA ASN A 29 6.03 -3.85 -8.67
C ASN A 29 5.02 -3.91 -7.53
N TRP A 30 5.11 -2.99 -6.57
CA TRP A 30 4.21 -2.93 -5.43
C TRP A 30 2.84 -2.39 -5.81
N SER A 31 2.74 -1.45 -6.75
CA SER A 31 1.43 -1.03 -7.28
C SER A 31 0.64 -2.19 -7.91
N ALA A 32 1.28 -3.05 -8.70
CA ALA A 32 0.63 -4.23 -9.27
C ALA A 32 0.15 -5.20 -8.19
N ARG A 33 0.98 -5.47 -7.18
CA ARG A 33 0.62 -6.34 -6.04
C ARG A 33 -0.54 -5.78 -5.21
N LEU A 34 -0.58 -4.47 -4.98
CA LEU A 34 -1.67 -3.78 -4.28
C LEU A 34 -2.99 -3.86 -5.06
N ARG A 35 -2.93 -3.71 -6.41
CA ARG A 35 -4.08 -3.88 -7.29
C ARG A 35 -4.69 -5.27 -7.16
N GLU A 36 -3.86 -6.31 -7.31
CA GLU A 36 -4.31 -7.70 -7.24
C GLU A 36 -5.02 -8.00 -5.90
N ALA A 37 -4.47 -7.50 -4.79
CA ALA A 37 -5.11 -7.67 -3.48
C ALA A 37 -6.43 -6.90 -3.34
N ALA A 38 -6.51 -5.69 -3.90
CA ALA A 38 -7.72 -4.86 -3.85
C ALA A 38 -8.86 -5.39 -4.73
N GLU A 39 -8.56 -6.23 -5.72
CA GLU A 39 -9.55 -6.84 -6.64
C GLU A 39 -10.04 -8.22 -6.16
N LYS A 40 -9.28 -8.93 -5.31
CA LYS A 40 -9.68 -10.24 -4.75
C LYS A 40 -10.92 -10.15 -3.87
N SER A 41 -11.81 -11.12 -3.97
CA SER A 41 -13.02 -11.23 -3.13
C SER A 41 -13.23 -12.69 -2.68
N PRO A 42 -13.14 -12.99 -1.37
CA PRO A 42 -12.78 -12.09 -0.27
C PRO A 42 -11.31 -11.63 -0.34
N ILE A 43 -10.97 -10.56 0.38
CA ILE A 43 -9.57 -10.14 0.52
C ILE A 43 -8.78 -11.18 1.32
N ASP A 44 -7.56 -11.49 0.87
CA ASP A 44 -6.64 -12.36 1.60
C ASP A 44 -5.82 -11.55 2.63
N LEU A 45 -6.35 -11.46 3.86
CA LEU A 45 -5.74 -10.71 4.96
C LEU A 45 -4.38 -11.30 5.38
N THR A 46 -4.23 -12.62 5.32
CA THR A 46 -2.97 -13.31 5.66
C THR A 46 -1.87 -12.96 4.66
N ALA A 47 -2.19 -12.96 3.36
CA ALA A 47 -1.26 -12.53 2.34
C ALA A 47 -0.84 -11.06 2.54
N ILE A 48 -1.78 -10.16 2.82
CA ILE A 48 -1.48 -8.73 3.05
C ILE A 48 -0.57 -8.56 4.27
N ARG A 49 -0.86 -9.25 5.39
CA ARG A 49 -0.02 -9.19 6.60
C ARG A 49 1.42 -9.62 6.34
N SER A 50 1.62 -10.61 5.48
CA SER A 50 2.97 -11.09 5.13
C SER A 50 3.85 -10.02 4.47
N TRP A 51 3.25 -8.93 3.96
CA TRP A 51 3.99 -7.86 3.29
C TRP A 51 4.75 -6.95 4.25
N PHE A 52 4.49 -7.00 5.56
CA PHE A 52 5.06 -6.04 6.53
C PHE A 52 6.28 -6.59 7.28
N GLY A 53 6.93 -7.64 6.77
CA GLY A 53 8.16 -8.19 7.33
C GLY A 53 9.05 -8.87 6.29
N GLY A 54 10.31 -9.12 6.65
CA GLY A 54 11.32 -9.72 5.76
C GLY A 54 11.98 -8.73 4.81
N MET A 55 12.93 -9.22 4.01
CA MET A 55 13.63 -8.44 2.99
C MET A 55 12.74 -8.24 1.76
N GLY A 56 12.67 -7.01 1.24
CA GLY A 56 11.84 -6.68 0.08
C GLY A 56 10.37 -6.57 0.44
N SER A 57 10.08 -6.27 1.70
CA SER A 57 8.75 -6.06 2.24
C SER A 57 8.14 -4.74 1.74
N PHE A 58 6.84 -4.55 1.95
CA PHE A 58 6.18 -3.30 1.60
C PHE A 58 6.75 -2.13 2.39
N ASN A 59 7.30 -2.38 3.59
CA ASN A 59 7.97 -1.35 4.40
C ASN A 59 9.26 -0.85 3.78
N ASP A 60 9.90 -1.64 2.92
CA ASP A 60 11.19 -1.30 2.31
C ASP A 60 11.05 -0.36 1.11
N VAL A 61 9.81 -0.14 0.61
CA VAL A 61 9.59 0.77 -0.51
C VAL A 61 9.84 2.22 -0.05
N LEU A 62 10.90 2.82 -0.58
CA LEU A 62 11.18 4.24 -0.37
C LEU A 62 10.94 4.99 -1.68
N ILE A 63 9.99 5.92 -1.68
CA ILE A 63 9.73 6.80 -2.82
C ILE A 63 10.85 7.84 -2.87
N ALA A 64 11.86 7.59 -3.68
CA ALA A 64 12.94 8.53 -3.94
C ALA A 64 13.32 8.54 -5.42
N ARG A 65 13.74 9.70 -5.93
CA ARG A 65 14.23 9.87 -7.30
C ARG A 65 15.45 8.99 -7.58
N VAL A 66 16.31 8.79 -6.58
CA VAL A 66 17.51 7.93 -6.68
C VAL A 66 17.15 6.46 -6.94
N ASN A 67 15.92 6.05 -6.59
CA ASN A 67 15.40 4.71 -6.86
C ASN A 67 14.72 4.60 -8.25
N GLY A 68 14.84 5.64 -9.10
CA GLY A 68 14.24 5.67 -10.44
C GLY A 68 12.78 6.14 -10.48
N HIS A 69 12.23 6.57 -9.34
CA HIS A 69 10.86 7.10 -9.30
C HIS A 69 10.76 8.49 -9.95
N ARG A 70 9.62 8.73 -10.58
CA ARG A 70 9.24 10.01 -11.20
C ARG A 70 8.73 10.96 -10.12
N ILE A 71 9.65 11.59 -9.39
CA ILE A 71 9.34 12.50 -8.30
C ILE A 71 10.40 13.59 -8.18
N GLU A 72 9.99 14.81 -7.81
CA GLU A 72 10.92 15.88 -7.45
C GLU A 72 11.45 15.69 -6.02
N PRO A 73 12.75 15.96 -5.75
CA PRO A 73 13.34 15.73 -4.43
C PRO A 73 12.59 16.41 -3.26
N LEU A 74 11.98 17.57 -3.52
CA LEU A 74 11.21 18.30 -2.50
C LEU A 74 9.90 17.61 -2.10
N ASP A 75 9.35 16.75 -2.97
CA ASP A 75 8.10 16.02 -2.74
C ASP A 75 8.31 14.66 -2.07
N GLU A 76 9.56 14.14 -2.06
CA GLU A 76 9.89 12.81 -1.52
C GLU A 76 9.39 12.64 -0.08
N LYS A 77 9.62 13.64 0.77
CA LYS A 77 9.17 13.58 2.17
C LYS A 77 7.65 13.43 2.25
N THR A 78 6.91 14.31 1.58
CA THR A 78 5.45 14.34 1.63
C THR A 78 4.84 13.04 1.09
N LYS A 79 5.38 12.50 -0.01
CA LYS A 79 4.90 11.24 -0.61
C LYS A 79 5.21 10.04 0.28
N ASN A 80 6.39 9.97 0.91
CA ASN A 80 6.71 8.90 1.85
C ASN A 80 5.90 9.01 3.16
N ASP A 81 5.63 10.20 3.67
CA ASP A 81 4.75 10.40 4.83
C ASP A 81 3.34 9.87 4.55
N LEU A 82 2.82 10.13 3.35
CA LEU A 82 1.54 9.57 2.89
C LEU A 82 1.60 8.04 2.74
N LEU A 83 2.66 7.50 2.13
CA LEU A 83 2.84 6.06 2.00
C LEU A 83 2.88 5.37 3.38
N ASN A 84 3.58 5.95 4.35
CA ASN A 84 3.66 5.45 5.72
C ASN A 84 2.30 5.51 6.45
N LYS A 85 1.49 6.55 6.19
CA LYS A 85 0.11 6.60 6.69
C LYS A 85 -0.74 5.46 6.13
N LEU A 86 -0.68 5.23 4.82
CA LEU A 86 -1.44 4.17 4.14
C LEU A 86 -1.00 2.77 4.58
N ARG A 87 0.32 2.54 4.75
CA ARG A 87 0.87 1.30 5.32
C ARG A 87 0.28 0.97 6.68
N ARG A 88 0.26 1.93 7.60
CA ARG A 88 -0.33 1.73 8.93
C ARG A 88 -1.80 1.34 8.85
N GLN A 89 -2.58 2.05 8.02
CA GLN A 89 -3.99 1.72 7.81
C GLN A 89 -4.18 0.31 7.25
N ILE A 90 -3.41 -0.08 6.24
CA ILE A 90 -3.47 -1.44 5.65
C ILE A 90 -3.09 -2.49 6.71
N TYR A 91 -2.04 -2.25 7.48
CA TYR A 91 -1.60 -3.17 8.53
C TYR A 91 -2.67 -3.35 9.61
N GLU A 92 -3.24 -2.26 10.12
CA GLU A 92 -4.30 -2.29 11.13
C GLU A 92 -5.58 -2.98 10.62
N LEU A 93 -6.01 -2.69 9.39
CA LEU A 93 -7.22 -3.27 8.80
C LEU A 93 -7.04 -4.72 8.34
N SER A 94 -5.81 -5.14 8.05
CA SER A 94 -5.49 -6.55 7.81
C SER A 94 -5.34 -7.35 9.10
N ALA A 95 -5.47 -6.68 10.26
CA ALA A 95 -5.32 -7.31 11.55
C ALA A 95 -6.60 -7.86 12.19
N THR A 96 -7.77 -7.38 11.74
CA THR A 96 -9.11 -7.85 12.11
C THR A 96 -9.47 -9.21 11.53
#